data_AF-A0A2L0BWV9-F1
#
_entry.id   AF-A0A2L0BWV9-F1
#
_cell.length_a   1.000
_cell.length_b   1.000
_cell.length_c   1.000
_cell.angle_alpha   90.00
_cell.angle_beta   90.00
_cell.angle_gamma   90.00
#
_symmetry.space_group_name_H-M   'P 1'
#
loop_
_entity.id
_entity.type
_entity.pdbx_description
1 polymer ?
#
loop_
_entity_poly.entity_id
_entity_poly.type
_entity_poly.pdbx_seq_one_letter_code
_entity_poly.pdbx_strand_id
1 'polypeptide(L)'
;VGLKTFFFPIIVGIMWWFWRRVHLLSRTPALLEYMLMSLGATLAFLDLPLEYLTLYLELPFMLLLGDIRQGVFYAMLLSFWLVFAGEHMLIQDNGEKNYLKMYWKHLSTIAIGCLSLLVFDLCERGVQLANPFYSIWVTPVGTNLALSFIILAGLSASMYFVFLCWMVWNVFKNISIKRSVLPSMSQARRLHYEGIIYRFNFLMLTTIVCAAVTVVSFILSQVAEGQNKWDENMDLEISSVLH
;
A
#
# COMPACT_ATOMS: atom_id res chain seq x y z
N VAL A 1 12.02 -15.68 -7.04
CA VAL A 1 11.57 -15.62 -8.45
C VAL A 1 10.43 -16.59 -8.77
N GLY A 2 10.48 -17.85 -8.30
CA GLY A 2 9.40 -18.83 -8.54
C GLY A 2 8.01 -18.36 -8.07
N LEU A 3 7.91 -17.78 -6.86
CA LEU A 3 6.65 -17.23 -6.33
C LEU A 3 6.07 -16.11 -7.21
N LYS A 4 6.89 -15.11 -7.57
CA LYS A 4 6.50 -14.01 -8.48
C LYS A 4 5.94 -14.53 -9.80
N THR A 5 6.61 -15.52 -10.39
CA THR A 5 6.23 -16.13 -11.67
C THR A 5 4.91 -16.88 -11.59
N PHE A 6 4.62 -17.48 -10.44
CA PHE A 6 3.36 -18.18 -10.19
C PHE A 6 2.20 -17.19 -9.94
N PHE A 7 2.41 -16.17 -9.12
CA PHE A 7 1.36 -15.22 -8.74
C PHE A 7 1.03 -14.20 -9.83
N PHE A 8 2.01 -13.76 -10.61
CA PHE A 8 1.80 -12.78 -11.69
C PHE A 8 0.65 -13.15 -12.66
N PRO A 9 0.63 -14.33 -13.32
CA PRO A 9 -0.46 -14.67 -14.23
C PRO A 9 -1.82 -14.83 -13.51
N ILE A 10 -1.82 -15.25 -12.25
CA ILE A 10 -3.03 -15.37 -11.43
C ILE A 10 -3.62 -13.98 -11.17
N ILE A 11 -2.80 -13.01 -10.77
CA ILE A 11 -3.22 -11.62 -10.51
C ILE A 11 -3.78 -11.01 -11.80
N VAL A 12 -3.07 -11.15 -12.92
CA VAL A 12 -3.52 -10.64 -14.23
C VAL A 12 -4.85 -11.28 -14.63
N GLY A 13 -5.02 -12.59 -14.43
CA GLY A 13 -6.27 -13.29 -14.69
C GLY A 13 -7.44 -12.78 -13.84
N ILE A 14 -7.22 -12.57 -12.54
CA ILE A 14 -8.23 -12.03 -11.62
C ILE A 14 -8.59 -10.59 -12.00
N MET A 15 -7.61 -9.75 -12.33
CA MET A 15 -7.84 -8.37 -12.77
C MET A 15 -8.67 -8.31 -14.06
N TRP A 16 -8.32 -9.12 -15.06
CA TRP A 16 -9.06 -9.19 -16.31
C TRP A 16 -10.51 -9.66 -16.07
N TRP A 17 -10.69 -10.68 -15.25
CA TRP A 17 -12.01 -11.16 -14.84
C TRP A 17 -12.81 -10.07 -14.12
N PHE A 18 -12.22 -9.40 -13.14
CA PHE A 18 -12.87 -8.34 -12.37
C PHE A 18 -13.30 -7.19 -13.28
N TRP A 19 -12.41 -6.72 -14.15
CA TRP A 19 -12.70 -5.62 -15.07
C TRP A 19 -13.81 -5.96 -16.06
N ARG A 20 -13.79 -7.19 -16.60
CA ARG A 20 -14.87 -7.70 -17.45
C ARG A 20 -16.20 -7.72 -16.70
N ARG A 21 -16.21 -8.17 -15.45
CA ARG A 21 -17.43 -8.20 -14.63
C ARG A 21 -17.98 -6.80 -14.36
N VAL A 22 -17.11 -5.82 -14.09
CA VAL A 22 -17.52 -4.42 -13.90
C VAL A 22 -18.17 -3.86 -15.18
N HIS A 23 -17.62 -4.14 -16.36
CA HIS A 23 -18.16 -3.64 -17.63
C HIS A 23 -19.47 -4.32 -18.07
N LEU A 24 -19.82 -5.47 -17.51
CA LEU A 24 -21.11 -6.12 -17.75
C LEU A 24 -22.27 -5.43 -17.03
N LEU A 25 -22.00 -4.56 -16.05
CA LEU A 25 -23.03 -3.79 -15.38
C LEU A 25 -23.40 -2.55 -16.21
N SER A 26 -24.68 -2.19 -16.23
CA SER A 26 -25.21 -1.03 -16.97
C SER A 26 -24.88 0.33 -16.33
N ARG A 27 -23.90 0.40 -15.42
CA ARG A 27 -23.51 1.61 -14.68
C ARG A 27 -22.05 1.97 -14.98
N THR A 28 -21.69 3.24 -14.82
CA THR A 28 -20.28 3.65 -14.84
C THR A 28 -19.53 3.07 -13.64
N PRO A 29 -18.28 2.60 -13.80
CA PRO A 29 -17.50 2.05 -12.70
C PRO A 29 -17.34 3.06 -11.56
N ALA A 30 -17.39 2.58 -10.33
CA ALA A 30 -17.24 3.41 -9.13
C ALA A 30 -15.76 3.77 -8.89
N LEU A 31 -15.50 4.84 -8.13
CA LEU A 31 -14.14 5.25 -7.78
C LEU A 31 -13.35 4.11 -7.11
N LEU A 32 -13.98 3.37 -6.19
CA LEU A 32 -13.36 2.22 -5.54
C LEU A 32 -12.98 1.09 -6.52
N GLU A 33 -13.76 0.89 -7.58
CA GLU A 33 -13.45 -0.13 -8.60
C GLU A 33 -12.22 0.28 -9.43
N TYR A 34 -12.08 1.57 -9.75
CA TYR A 34 -10.86 2.11 -10.36
C TYR A 34 -9.64 2.01 -9.44
N MET A 35 -9.81 2.33 -8.16
CA MET A 35 -8.72 2.23 -7.18
C MET A 35 -8.27 0.78 -6.99
N LEU A 36 -9.20 -0.19 -6.92
CA LEU A 36 -8.87 -1.62 -6.86
C LEU A 36 -8.13 -2.09 -8.11
N MET A 37 -8.54 -1.63 -9.29
CA MET A 37 -7.81 -1.93 -10.53
C MET A 37 -6.40 -1.36 -10.54
N SER A 38 -6.23 -0.12 -10.06
CA SER A 38 -4.91 0.51 -9.99
C SER A 38 -4.01 -0.20 -8.97
N LEU A 39 -4.54 -0.64 -7.83
CA LEU A 39 -3.81 -1.41 -6.82
C LEU A 39 -3.42 -2.80 -7.36
N GLY A 40 -4.33 -3.47 -8.07
CA GLY A 40 -4.02 -4.73 -8.76
C GLY A 40 -2.94 -4.54 -9.82
N ALA A 41 -2.97 -3.43 -10.57
CA ALA A 41 -1.98 -3.13 -11.60
C ALA A 41 -0.59 -2.90 -10.99
N THR A 42 -0.49 -2.17 -9.87
CA THR A 42 0.80 -1.98 -9.19
C THR A 42 1.30 -3.24 -8.52
N LEU A 43 0.42 -4.11 -8.01
CA LEU A 43 0.80 -5.44 -7.52
C LEU A 43 1.30 -6.34 -8.65
N ALA A 44 0.61 -6.39 -9.79
CA ALA A 44 1.08 -7.11 -10.97
C ALA A 44 2.43 -6.55 -11.46
N PHE A 45 2.59 -5.23 -11.42
CA PHE A 45 3.87 -4.58 -11.72
C PHE A 45 4.96 -4.94 -10.71
N LEU A 46 4.65 -5.19 -9.44
CA LEU A 46 5.58 -5.66 -8.41
C LEU A 46 6.01 -7.13 -8.60
N ASP A 47 5.06 -7.97 -9.03
CA ASP A 47 5.26 -9.42 -9.21
C ASP A 47 5.77 -9.81 -10.60
N LEU A 48 5.91 -8.84 -11.52
CA LEU A 48 6.47 -9.10 -12.84
C LEU A 48 7.91 -9.68 -12.71
N PRO A 49 8.19 -10.88 -13.23
CA PRO A 49 9.46 -11.57 -12.96
C PRO A 49 10.60 -11.05 -13.86
N LEU A 50 10.91 -9.76 -13.76
CA LEU A 50 12.00 -9.09 -14.49
C LEU A 50 13.37 -9.65 -14.12
N GLU A 51 13.49 -10.26 -12.95
CA GLU A 51 14.71 -10.88 -12.45
C GLU A 51 15.19 -12.03 -13.34
N TYR A 52 14.34 -12.63 -14.18
CA TYR A 52 14.83 -13.58 -15.18
C TYR A 52 15.73 -12.95 -16.24
N LEU A 53 15.57 -11.65 -16.53
CA LEU A 53 16.42 -10.95 -17.48
C LEU A 53 17.87 -10.87 -16.99
N THR A 54 18.10 -10.89 -15.67
CA THR A 54 19.47 -10.84 -15.12
C THR A 54 20.27 -12.10 -15.35
N LEU A 55 19.62 -13.22 -15.72
CA LEU A 55 20.32 -14.44 -16.13
C LEU A 55 21.00 -14.29 -17.49
N TYR A 56 20.48 -13.41 -18.35
CA TYR A 56 20.95 -13.22 -19.72
C TYR A 56 21.70 -11.89 -19.91
N LEU A 57 21.37 -10.88 -19.11
CA LEU A 57 21.93 -9.53 -19.20
C LEU A 57 22.40 -9.06 -17.83
N GLU A 58 23.58 -8.43 -17.77
CA GLU A 58 24.02 -7.75 -16.56
C GLU A 58 23.26 -6.42 -16.40
N LEU A 59 22.27 -6.39 -15.51
CA LEU A 59 21.42 -5.23 -15.27
C LEU A 59 21.71 -4.62 -13.88
N PRO A 60 22.65 -3.65 -13.77
CA PRO A 60 23.04 -3.08 -12.48
C PRO A 60 21.91 -2.29 -11.79
N PHE A 61 20.92 -1.80 -12.55
CA PHE A 61 19.80 -1.00 -12.03
C PHE A 61 18.67 -1.81 -11.39
N MET A 62 18.78 -3.13 -11.30
CA MET A 62 17.68 -3.99 -10.83
C MET A 62 17.27 -3.73 -9.38
N LEU A 63 18.21 -3.39 -8.50
CA LEU A 63 17.92 -3.02 -7.12
C LEU A 63 17.06 -1.75 -7.06
N LEU A 64 17.51 -0.68 -7.73
CA LEU A 64 16.77 0.58 -7.82
C LEU A 64 15.37 0.39 -8.44
N LEU A 65 15.27 -0.42 -9.49
CA LEU A 65 13.98 -0.73 -10.10
C LEU A 65 13.05 -1.49 -9.13
N GLY A 66 13.61 -2.40 -8.32
CA GLY A 66 12.88 -3.08 -7.25
C GLY A 66 12.29 -2.10 -6.23
N ASP A 67 13.09 -1.15 -5.76
CA ASP A 67 12.64 -0.14 -4.79
C ASP A 67 11.56 0.76 -5.38
N ILE A 68 11.74 1.21 -6.63
CA ILE A 68 10.73 2.03 -7.33
C ILE A 68 9.40 1.28 -7.44
N ARG A 69 9.44 -0.02 -7.80
CA ARG A 69 8.24 -0.87 -7.91
C ARG A 69 7.53 -1.00 -6.55
N GLN A 70 8.28 -1.26 -5.49
CA GLN A 70 7.75 -1.32 -4.12
C GLN A 70 7.17 0.02 -3.68
N GLY A 71 7.88 1.13 -3.91
CA GLY A 71 7.43 2.48 -3.59
C GLY A 71 6.11 2.84 -4.29
N VAL A 72 5.99 2.51 -5.58
CA VAL A 72 4.74 2.71 -6.35
C VAL A 72 3.59 1.88 -5.79
N PHE A 73 3.84 0.62 -5.43
CA PHE A 73 2.83 -0.23 -4.79
C PHE A 73 2.36 0.34 -3.45
N TYR A 74 3.28 0.72 -2.56
CA TYR A 74 2.94 1.31 -1.26
C TYR A 74 2.20 2.65 -1.41
N ALA A 75 2.61 3.51 -2.32
CA ALA A 75 1.91 4.77 -2.61
C ALA A 75 0.45 4.53 -3.00
N MET A 76 0.20 3.54 -3.87
CA MET A 76 -1.15 3.17 -4.29
C MET A 76 -1.95 2.49 -3.18
N LEU A 77 -1.33 1.66 -2.35
CA LEU A 77 -1.97 1.03 -1.20
C LEU A 77 -2.43 2.07 -0.17
N LEU A 78 -1.57 3.02 0.19
CA LEU A 78 -1.92 4.11 1.10
C LEU A 78 -3.02 5.00 0.50
N SER A 79 -2.92 5.31 -0.79
CA SER A 79 -3.96 6.07 -1.50
C SER A 79 -5.30 5.34 -1.51
N PHE A 80 -5.30 4.01 -1.72
CA PHE A 80 -6.49 3.17 -1.65
C PHE A 80 -7.14 3.24 -0.28
N TRP A 81 -6.39 3.09 0.81
CA TRP A 81 -6.93 3.13 2.18
C TRP A 81 -7.58 4.47 2.52
N LEU A 82 -6.96 5.56 2.09
CA LEU A 82 -7.50 6.90 2.31
C LEU A 82 -8.80 7.12 1.55
N VAL A 83 -8.82 6.78 0.26
CA VAL A 83 -10.04 6.90 -0.57
C VAL A 83 -11.12 5.96 -0.05
N PHE A 84 -10.77 4.73 0.34
CA PHE A 84 -11.71 3.76 0.91
C PHE A 84 -12.37 4.26 2.19
N ALA A 85 -11.58 4.75 3.16
CA ALA A 85 -12.12 5.34 4.38
C ALA A 85 -12.98 6.58 4.07
N GLY A 86 -12.58 7.38 3.09
CA GLY A 86 -13.29 8.58 2.67
C GLY A 86 -14.64 8.31 2.04
N GLU A 87 -14.72 7.37 1.10
CA GLU A 87 -15.96 6.99 0.43
C GLU A 87 -17.00 6.52 1.46
N HIS A 88 -16.57 5.69 2.42
CA HIS A 88 -17.44 5.17 3.47
C HIS A 88 -17.89 6.24 4.49
N MET A 89 -17.17 7.36 4.59
CA MET A 89 -17.60 8.53 5.37
C MET A 89 -18.66 9.36 4.62
N LEU A 90 -18.52 9.55 3.31
CA LEU A 90 -19.36 10.45 2.48
C LEU A 90 -20.66 9.83 2.00
N ILE A 91 -20.73 8.50 1.89
CA ILE A 91 -21.97 7.75 1.60
C ILE A 91 -23.10 8.12 2.60
N GLN A 92 -22.77 8.78 3.72
CA GLN A 92 -23.71 9.20 4.75
C GLN A 92 -24.22 10.64 4.62
N ASP A 93 -23.52 11.54 3.93
CA ASP A 93 -23.78 12.98 4.02
C ASP A 93 -24.33 13.65 2.74
N ASN A 94 -24.06 13.15 1.53
CA ASN A 94 -24.80 13.56 0.32
C ASN A 94 -24.42 12.66 -0.87
N GLY A 95 -25.41 12.29 -1.70
CA GLY A 95 -25.24 11.41 -2.88
C GLY A 95 -24.51 12.04 -4.08
N GLU A 96 -23.55 12.93 -3.84
CA GLU A 96 -22.75 13.51 -4.91
C GLU A 96 -21.68 12.52 -5.39
N LYS A 97 -21.39 12.56 -6.69
CA LYS A 97 -20.37 11.69 -7.29
C LYS A 97 -19.01 12.11 -6.76
N ASN A 98 -18.33 11.20 -6.08
CA ASN A 98 -17.01 11.46 -5.53
C ASN A 98 -15.95 11.51 -6.64
N TYR A 99 -15.16 12.58 -6.64
CA TYR A 99 -14.01 12.74 -7.52
C TYR A 99 -12.72 12.68 -6.69
N LEU A 100 -11.66 12.10 -7.28
CA LEU A 100 -10.30 12.12 -6.72
C LEU A 100 -9.85 13.52 -6.27
N LYS A 101 -10.35 14.57 -6.94
CA LYS A 101 -10.04 15.97 -6.64
C LYS A 101 -10.41 16.36 -5.21
N MET A 102 -11.42 15.72 -4.61
CA MET A 102 -11.81 16.01 -3.23
C MET A 102 -10.77 15.54 -2.20
N TYR A 103 -10.03 14.48 -2.53
CA TYR A 103 -8.96 13.93 -1.69
C TYR A 103 -7.57 14.48 -2.03
N TRP A 104 -7.46 15.42 -2.99
CA TRP A 104 -6.18 15.87 -3.52
C TRP A 104 -5.22 16.38 -2.44
N LYS A 105 -5.71 17.10 -1.43
CA LYS A 105 -4.88 17.62 -0.33
C LYS A 105 -4.26 16.51 0.52
N HIS A 106 -4.94 15.38 0.67
CA HIS A 106 -4.43 14.26 1.46
C HIS A 106 -3.56 13.34 0.61
N LEU A 107 -3.94 13.13 -0.65
CA LEU A 107 -3.12 12.42 -1.64
C LEU A 107 -1.79 13.16 -1.89
N SER A 108 -1.78 14.50 -1.85
CA SER A 108 -0.54 15.25 -2.00
C SER A 108 0.45 14.98 -0.86
N THR A 109 -0.02 14.72 0.36
CA THR A 109 0.87 14.37 1.49
C THR A 109 1.57 13.03 1.22
N ILE A 110 0.83 12.03 0.72
CA ILE A 110 1.40 10.73 0.32
C ILE A 110 2.40 10.92 -0.82
N ALA A 111 2.01 11.68 -1.85
CA ALA A 111 2.86 11.93 -3.01
C ALA A 111 4.17 12.63 -2.64
N ILE A 112 4.13 13.63 -1.74
CA ILE A 112 5.34 14.32 -1.26
C ILE A 112 6.24 13.35 -0.49
N GLY A 113 5.68 12.50 0.37
CA GLY A 113 6.44 11.49 1.10
C GLY A 113 7.13 10.48 0.18
N CYS A 114 6.38 9.89 -0.74
CA CYS A 114 6.90 8.94 -1.71
C CYS A 114 7.93 9.59 -2.67
N LEU A 115 7.69 10.82 -3.11
CA LEU A 115 8.65 11.55 -3.94
C LEU A 115 9.95 11.84 -3.19
N SER A 116 9.86 12.17 -1.90
CA SER A 116 11.05 12.41 -1.06
C SER A 116 11.91 11.16 -0.93
N LEU A 117 11.28 9.99 -0.67
CA LEU A 117 11.98 8.71 -0.64
C LEU A 117 12.54 8.31 -2.00
N LEU A 118 11.79 8.54 -3.08
CA LEU A 118 12.26 8.27 -4.44
C LEU A 118 13.51 9.10 -4.78
N VAL A 119 13.53 10.39 -4.43
CA VAL A 119 14.71 11.24 -4.65
C VAL A 119 15.88 10.75 -3.81
N PHE A 120 15.64 10.34 -2.55
CA PHE A 120 16.67 9.72 -1.72
C PHE A 120 17.26 8.45 -2.36
N ASP A 121 16.41 7.53 -2.82
CA ASP A 121 16.84 6.28 -3.47
C ASP A 121 17.62 6.55 -4.78
N LEU A 122 17.18 7.54 -5.57
CA LEU A 122 17.90 7.95 -6.79
C LEU A 122 19.26 8.58 -6.47
N CYS A 123 19.35 9.36 -5.39
CA CYS A 123 20.62 9.95 -4.96
C CYS A 123 21.59 8.92 -4.38
N GLU A 124 21.10 7.91 -3.65
CA GLU A 124 21.95 6.86 -3.06
C GLU A 124 22.22 5.74 -4.08
N ARG A 125 21.18 4.97 -4.43
CA ARG A 125 21.29 3.78 -5.28
C ARG A 125 21.44 4.12 -6.77
N GLY A 126 20.89 5.26 -7.21
CA GLY A 126 21.07 5.70 -8.60
C GLY A 126 22.51 6.10 -8.93
N VAL A 127 23.20 6.79 -8.01
CA VAL A 127 24.62 7.14 -8.17
C VAL A 127 25.53 5.92 -8.03
N GLN A 128 25.14 4.94 -7.19
CA GLN A 128 25.84 3.66 -7.06
C GLN A 128 25.95 2.87 -8.38
N LEU A 129 25.09 3.13 -9.36
CA LEU A 129 25.18 2.53 -10.70
C LEU A 129 26.43 2.98 -11.46
N ALA A 130 26.86 4.23 -11.26
CA ALA A 130 28.07 4.76 -11.87
C ALA A 130 29.31 4.52 -10.97
N ASN A 131 29.13 4.56 -9.66
CA ASN A 131 30.20 4.34 -8.70
C ASN A 131 29.73 3.47 -7.52
N PRO A 132 30.03 2.16 -7.52
CA PRO A 132 29.61 1.23 -6.47
C PRO A 132 30.08 1.60 -5.05
N PHE A 133 31.14 2.41 -4.94
CA PHE A 133 31.68 2.86 -3.65
C PHE A 133 31.08 4.19 -3.19
N TYR A 134 30.15 4.76 -3.96
CA TYR A 134 29.45 5.97 -3.56
C TYR A 134 28.53 5.70 -2.37
N SER A 135 28.61 6.60 -1.38
CA SER A 135 27.68 6.66 -0.27
C SER A 135 27.38 8.11 0.03
N ILE A 136 26.09 8.46 0.02
CA ILE A 136 25.61 9.83 0.29
C ILE A 136 26.03 10.30 1.70
N TRP A 137 26.23 9.35 2.61
CA TRP A 137 26.58 9.55 4.01
C TRP A 137 28.02 10.00 4.26
N VAL A 138 28.90 9.90 3.25
CA VAL A 138 30.33 10.25 3.38
C VAL A 138 30.54 11.76 3.32
N THR A 139 29.70 12.48 2.58
CA THR A 139 29.85 13.93 2.42
C THR A 139 28.90 14.68 3.35
N PRO A 140 29.34 15.77 4.01
CA PRO A 140 28.49 16.51 4.95
C PRO A 140 27.25 17.11 4.27
N VAL A 141 27.38 17.56 3.01
CA VAL A 141 26.27 18.09 2.22
C VAL A 141 25.29 16.97 1.84
N GLY A 142 25.80 15.81 1.41
CA GLY A 142 24.99 14.64 1.09
C GLY A 142 24.20 14.14 2.30
N THR A 143 24.85 13.98 3.45
CA THR A 143 24.20 13.55 4.70
C THR A 143 23.08 14.48 5.12
N ASN A 144 23.29 15.80 5.09
CA ASN A 144 22.24 16.77 5.45
C ASN A 144 21.03 16.68 4.50
N LEU A 145 21.28 16.47 3.21
CA LEU A 145 20.25 16.34 2.18
C LEU A 145 19.49 15.01 2.30
N ALA A 146 20.20 13.90 2.52
CA ALA A 146 19.62 12.59 2.81
C ALA A 146 18.70 12.62 4.05
N LEU A 147 19.21 13.16 5.16
CA LEU A 147 18.44 13.31 6.39
C LEU A 147 17.20 14.20 6.17
N SER A 148 17.33 15.27 5.38
CA SER A 148 16.19 16.14 5.06
C SER A 148 15.06 15.39 4.35
N PHE A 149 15.39 14.54 3.36
CA PHE A 149 14.39 13.72 2.66
C PHE A 149 13.75 12.67 3.57
N ILE A 150 14.55 12.00 4.40
CA ILE A 150 14.06 11.00 5.35
C ILE A 150 13.12 11.65 6.38
N ILE A 151 13.50 12.81 6.93
CA ILE A 151 12.67 13.56 7.89
C ILE A 151 11.37 14.02 7.23
N LEU A 152 11.43 14.55 6.00
CA LEU A 152 10.25 14.98 5.27
C LEU A 152 9.28 13.81 5.00
N ALA A 153 9.82 12.65 4.59
CA ALA A 153 9.06 11.43 4.42
C ALA A 153 8.43 10.97 5.75
N GLY A 154 9.19 10.96 6.85
CA GLY A 154 8.69 10.59 8.18
C GLY A 154 7.57 11.51 8.68
N LEU A 155 7.70 12.82 8.49
CA LEU A 155 6.66 13.79 8.84
C LEU A 155 5.39 13.58 8.00
N SER A 156 5.54 13.35 6.70
CA SER A 156 4.41 13.09 5.81
C SER A 156 3.67 11.78 6.17
N ALA A 157 4.41 10.72 6.48
CA ALA A 157 3.85 9.44 6.91
C ALA A 157 3.12 9.56 8.26
N SER A 158 3.69 10.32 9.21
CA SER A 158 3.06 10.58 10.51
C SER A 158 1.76 11.37 10.37
N MET A 159 1.76 12.42 9.55
CA MET A 159 0.56 13.21 9.26
C MET A 159 -0.52 12.35 8.59
N TYR A 160 -0.14 11.52 7.61
CA TYR A 160 -1.03 10.57 6.97
C TYR A 160 -1.64 9.59 7.98
N PHE A 161 -0.82 9.00 8.86
CA PHE A 161 -1.27 8.00 9.83
C PHE A 161 -2.29 8.58 10.81
N VAL A 162 -2.00 9.75 11.40
CA VAL A 162 -2.94 10.45 12.30
C VAL A 162 -4.26 10.74 11.59
N PHE A 163 -4.20 11.21 10.34
CA PHE A 163 -5.38 11.49 9.55
C PHE A 163 -6.20 10.23 9.24
N LEU A 164 -5.55 9.13 8.84
CA LEU A 164 -6.21 7.86 8.58
C LEU A 164 -6.90 7.32 9.84
N CYS A 165 -6.23 7.36 10.99
CA CYS A 165 -6.82 6.97 12.28
C CYS A 165 -8.05 7.81 12.63
N TRP A 166 -7.98 9.13 12.41
CA TRP A 166 -9.11 10.02 12.63
C TRP A 166 -10.29 9.70 11.70
N MET A 167 -10.04 9.45 10.40
CA MET A 167 -11.08 9.06 9.45
C MET A 167 -11.73 7.73 9.82
N VAL A 168 -10.93 6.71 10.13
CA VAL A 168 -11.42 5.39 10.54
C VAL A 168 -12.27 5.52 11.79
N TRP A 169 -11.84 6.32 12.76
CA TRP A 169 -12.61 6.57 13.98
C TRP A 169 -13.97 7.23 13.69
N ASN A 170 -14.00 8.23 12.81
CA ASN A 170 -15.26 8.86 12.40
C ASN A 170 -16.18 7.89 11.68
N VAL A 171 -15.66 7.03 10.79
CA VAL A 171 -16.46 6.02 10.10
C VAL A 171 -17.08 5.05 11.11
N PHE A 172 -16.32 4.57 12.10
CA PHE A 172 -16.86 3.71 13.17
C PHE A 172 -17.93 4.43 14.01
N LYS A 173 -17.68 5.69 14.39
CA LYS A 173 -18.66 6.50 15.13
C LYS A 173 -19.95 6.66 14.34
N ASN A 174 -19.87 7.00 13.07
CA ASN A 174 -21.06 7.19 12.23
C ASN A 174 -21.81 5.89 11.98
N ILE A 175 -21.10 4.77 11.76
CA ILE A 175 -21.71 3.44 11.65
C ILE A 175 -22.46 3.10 12.95
N SER A 176 -21.88 3.39 14.11
CA SER A 176 -22.52 3.17 15.42
C SER A 176 -23.83 3.96 15.55
N ILE A 177 -23.81 5.25 15.18
CA ILE A 177 -25.00 6.12 15.19
C ILE A 177 -26.05 5.62 14.17
N LYS A 178 -25.67 5.24 12.95
CA LYS A 178 -26.64 4.73 11.96
C LYS A 178 -27.21 3.38 12.36
N ARG A 179 -26.46 2.56 13.10
CA ARG A 179 -26.93 1.26 13.62
C ARG A 179 -28.08 1.39 14.61
N SER A 180 -28.16 2.48 15.38
CA SER A 180 -29.30 2.71 16.28
C SER A 180 -30.57 3.14 15.54
N VAL A 181 -30.44 3.71 14.33
CA VAL A 181 -31.57 4.18 13.51
C VAL A 181 -31.99 3.17 12.43
N LEU A 182 -31.16 2.15 12.15
CA LEU A 182 -31.45 1.06 11.22
C LEU A 182 -32.81 0.34 11.43
N PRO A 183 -33.31 0.11 12.67
CA PRO A 183 -34.59 -0.55 12.90
C PRO A 183 -35.82 0.23 12.42
N SER A 184 -35.71 1.56 12.26
CA SER A 184 -36.83 2.42 11.83
C SER A 184 -36.89 2.63 10.31
N MET A 185 -35.99 2.03 9.53
CA MET A 185 -35.94 2.15 8.07
C MET A 185 -36.69 1.03 7.36
N SER A 186 -37.08 1.27 6.10
CA SER A 186 -37.66 0.24 5.24
C SER A 186 -36.68 -0.93 5.01
N GLN A 187 -37.21 -2.16 4.91
CA GLN A 187 -36.42 -3.39 4.83
C GLN A 187 -35.38 -3.38 3.69
N ALA A 188 -35.75 -2.88 2.51
CA ALA A 188 -34.84 -2.78 1.36
C ALA A 188 -33.66 -1.83 1.61
N ARG A 189 -33.91 -0.69 2.27
CA ARG A 189 -32.87 0.30 2.62
C ARG A 189 -31.97 -0.24 3.73
N ARG A 190 -32.56 -0.91 4.72
CA ARG A 190 -31.84 -1.57 5.81
C ARG A 190 -30.83 -2.59 5.30
N LEU A 191 -31.26 -3.52 4.42
CA LEU A 191 -30.38 -4.55 3.84
C LEU A 191 -29.23 -3.94 3.03
N HIS A 192 -29.48 -2.87 2.29
CA HIS A 192 -28.44 -2.17 1.55
C HIS A 192 -27.35 -1.58 2.46
N TYR A 193 -27.75 -0.87 3.53
CA TYR A 193 -26.81 -0.30 4.49
C TYR A 193 -26.10 -1.36 5.34
N GLU A 194 -26.78 -2.41 5.78
CA GLU A 194 -26.16 -3.55 6.46
C GLU A 194 -25.09 -4.20 5.58
N GLY A 195 -25.35 -4.35 4.27
CA GLY A 195 -24.37 -4.84 3.31
C GLY A 195 -23.13 -3.94 3.17
N ILE A 196 -23.31 -2.62 3.15
CA ILE A 196 -22.21 -1.65 3.09
C ILE A 196 -21.35 -1.72 4.37
N ILE A 197 -21.99 -1.74 5.54
CA ILE A 197 -21.32 -1.82 6.85
C ILE A 197 -20.54 -3.14 6.97
N TYR A 198 -21.13 -4.26 6.54
CA TYR A 198 -20.48 -5.56 6.57
C TYR A 198 -19.22 -5.59 5.71
N ARG A 199 -19.28 -5.10 4.46
CA ARG A 199 -18.13 -5.04 3.55
C ARG A 199 -17.00 -4.19 4.12
N PHE A 200 -17.34 -3.04 4.71
CA PHE A 200 -16.39 -2.16 5.37
C PHE A 200 -15.68 -2.87 6.53
N ASN A 201 -16.45 -3.44 7.46
CA ASN A 201 -15.90 -4.12 8.64
C ASN A 201 -15.06 -5.34 8.26
N PHE A 202 -15.50 -6.11 7.26
CA PHE A 202 -14.75 -7.26 6.76
C PHE A 202 -13.38 -6.82 6.24
N LEU A 203 -13.35 -5.84 5.32
CA LEU A 203 -12.10 -5.37 4.73
C LEU A 203 -11.17 -4.74 5.78
N MET A 204 -11.72 -3.94 6.71
CA MET A 204 -10.95 -3.32 7.78
C MET A 204 -10.34 -4.37 8.72
N LEU A 205 -11.11 -5.38 9.13
CA LEU A 205 -10.63 -6.46 9.99
C LEU A 205 -9.50 -7.25 9.32
N THR A 206 -9.71 -7.68 8.08
CA THR A 206 -8.67 -8.40 7.31
C THR A 206 -7.38 -7.59 7.21
N THR A 207 -7.49 -6.27 7.09
CA THR A 207 -6.33 -5.39 6.96
C THR A 207 -5.58 -5.21 8.26
N ILE A 208 -6.30 -5.03 9.38
CA ILE A 208 -5.66 -4.97 10.71
C ILE A 208 -4.94 -6.29 11.00
N VAL A 209 -5.57 -7.43 10.70
CA VAL A 209 -4.95 -8.74 10.86
C VAL A 209 -3.70 -8.86 9.98
N CYS A 210 -3.80 -8.49 8.70
CA CYS A 210 -2.65 -8.50 7.77
C CYS A 210 -1.51 -7.63 8.29
N ALA A 211 -1.79 -6.38 8.67
CA ALA A 211 -0.79 -5.45 9.18
C ALA A 211 -0.17 -5.93 10.49
N ALA A 212 -0.97 -6.49 11.41
CA ALA A 212 -0.48 -7.06 12.66
C ALA A 212 0.45 -8.25 12.41
N VAL A 213 0.06 -9.16 11.51
CA VAL A 213 0.92 -10.28 11.10
C VAL A 213 2.22 -9.74 10.50
N THR A 214 2.18 -8.78 9.57
CA THR A 214 3.39 -8.18 8.98
C THR A 214 4.31 -7.58 10.03
N VAL A 215 3.79 -6.81 11.00
CA VAL A 215 4.61 -6.18 12.05
C VAL A 215 5.20 -7.22 13.00
N VAL A 216 4.40 -8.19 13.45
CA VAL A 216 4.88 -9.28 14.33
C VAL A 216 5.95 -10.10 13.62
N SER A 217 5.70 -10.48 12.37
CA SER A 217 6.64 -11.18 11.51
C SER A 217 7.95 -10.40 11.36
N PHE A 218 7.87 -9.10 11.08
CA PHE A 218 9.05 -8.24 10.97
C PHE A 218 9.86 -8.18 12.28
N ILE A 219 9.19 -7.97 13.42
CA ILE A 219 9.85 -7.94 14.73
C ILE A 219 10.54 -9.28 15.02
N LEU A 220 9.88 -10.40 14.75
CA LEU A 220 10.46 -11.73 14.92
C LEU A 220 11.69 -11.94 14.03
N SER A 221 11.67 -11.46 12.78
CA SER A 221 12.83 -11.53 11.88
C SER A 221 14.02 -10.72 12.43
N GLN A 222 13.77 -9.51 12.92
CA GLN A 222 14.83 -8.67 13.50
C GLN A 222 15.43 -9.27 14.78
N VAL A 223 14.59 -9.89 15.63
CA VAL A 223 15.06 -10.59 16.84
C VAL A 223 15.84 -11.85 16.47
N ALA A 224 15.35 -12.63 15.50
CA ALA A 224 16.01 -13.84 15.04
C ALA A 224 17.37 -13.55 14.39
N GLU A 225 17.49 -12.53 13.53
CA GLU A 225 18.79 -12.09 12.98
C GLU A 225 19.76 -11.65 14.10
N GLY A 226 19.24 -11.03 15.16
CA GLY A 226 20.01 -10.72 16.36
C GLY A 226 20.50 -11.95 17.14
N GLN A 227 19.70 -13.02 17.21
CA GLN A 227 20.04 -14.27 17.89
C GLN A 227 20.90 -15.22 17.06
N ASN A 228 20.72 -15.27 15.72
CA ASN A 228 21.49 -16.12 14.81
C ASN A 228 22.97 -15.75 14.77
N LYS A 229 23.33 -14.53 15.21
CA LYS A 229 24.73 -14.13 15.45
C LYS A 229 25.40 -14.86 16.63
N TRP A 230 24.64 -15.58 17.47
CA TRP A 230 25.10 -16.19 18.73
C TRP A 230 24.97 -17.71 18.77
N ASP A 231 24.15 -18.32 17.90
CA ASP A 231 23.94 -19.78 17.88
C ASP A 231 24.02 -20.29 16.44
N GLU A 232 25.07 -21.03 16.11
CA GLU A 232 25.34 -21.57 14.76
C GLU A 232 24.44 -22.77 14.38
N ASN A 233 23.46 -23.16 15.20
CA ASN A 233 22.80 -24.48 15.11
C ASN A 233 21.30 -24.49 14.76
N MET A 234 20.74 -23.44 14.15
CA MET A 234 19.31 -23.46 13.74
C MET A 234 19.14 -23.27 12.23
N ASP A 235 19.07 -24.39 11.50
CA ASP A 235 18.94 -24.50 10.03
C ASP A 235 17.59 -24.02 9.43
N LEU A 236 16.77 -23.29 10.20
CA LEU A 236 15.54 -22.67 9.68
C LEU A 236 15.80 -21.19 9.42
N GLU A 237 16.02 -20.82 8.16
CA GLU A 237 16.08 -19.44 7.70
C GLU A 237 14.69 -18.79 7.79
N ILE A 238 14.28 -18.41 9.00
CA ILE A 238 13.01 -17.71 9.27
C ILE A 238 12.89 -16.43 8.43
N SER A 239 14.01 -15.78 8.07
CA SER A 239 14.01 -14.58 7.22
C SER A 239 13.52 -14.86 5.79
N SER A 240 13.78 -16.06 5.23
CA SER A 240 13.37 -16.43 3.87
C SER A 240 11.89 -16.77 3.76
N VAL A 241 11.27 -17.28 4.84
CA VAL A 241 9.84 -17.60 4.92
C VAL A 241 8.98 -16.32 5.03
N LEU A 242 9.60 -15.24 5.49
CA LEU A 242 8.93 -13.99 5.85
C LEU A 242 8.94 -12.94 4.71
N HIS A 243 9.75 -13.18 3.67
CA HIS A 243 10.01 -12.27 2.54
C HIS A 243 9.33 -12.68 1.23
#